data_AF-A0AA35K2T9-F1
#
_entry.id   AF-A0AA35K2T9-F1
#
_cell.length_a   1.000
_cell.length_b   1.000
_cell.length_c   1.000
_cell.angle_alpha   90.00
_cell.angle_beta   90.00
_cell.angle_gamma   90.00
#
_symmetry.space_group_name_H-M   'P 1'
#
loop_
_entity.id
_entity.type
_entity.pdbx_description
1 polymer ?
#
loop_
_entity_poly.entity_id
_entity_poly.type
_entity_poly.pdbx_seq_one_letter_code
_entity_poly.pdbx_strand_id
1 'polypeptide(L)'
;MATEDKEAAAAESAITEIHKKITEAFEVFDHECNKTVDVREIGTIIRSLGCCPSEGDLHDMIAEVEEEEPTGFIRLEKFLPMMTRVLTERRYRPIPEDILLRAFEVLDQNKCGHLTKDELVKYMTEEGIFTRCFCCSEVQTPQLYVVSSHLCL
;
A
#
# COMPACT_ATOMS: atom_id res chain seq x y z
N MET A 1 -11.54 2.34 -38.91
CA MET A 1 -12.35 1.97 -37.73
C MET A 1 -11.90 0.58 -37.26
N ALA A 2 -10.66 0.48 -36.77
CA ALA A 2 -10.02 -0.80 -36.37
C ALA A 2 -8.97 -0.57 -35.27
N THR A 3 -9.23 0.39 -34.38
CA THR A 3 -8.33 0.77 -33.29
C THR A 3 -8.96 0.56 -31.90
N GLU A 4 -10.24 0.19 -31.82
CA GLU A 4 -10.96 0.08 -30.55
C GLU A 4 -10.87 -1.33 -29.92
N ASP A 5 -10.65 -2.38 -30.71
CA ASP A 5 -10.57 -3.76 -30.18
C ASP A 5 -9.20 -4.13 -29.58
N LYS A 6 -8.15 -3.35 -29.88
CA LYS A 6 -6.78 -3.62 -29.42
C LYS A 6 -6.52 -3.10 -28.00
N GLU A 7 -7.31 -2.13 -27.56
CA GLU A 7 -7.14 -1.44 -26.27
C GLU A 7 -7.87 -2.19 -25.13
N ALA A 8 -9.02 -2.81 -25.42
CA ALA A 8 -9.74 -3.66 -24.47
C ALA A 8 -8.98 -4.96 -24.14
N ALA A 9 -8.37 -5.62 -25.14
CA ALA A 9 -7.60 -6.85 -24.92
C ALA A 9 -6.33 -6.61 -24.07
N ALA A 10 -5.70 -5.43 -24.22
CA ALA A 10 -4.56 -5.05 -23.39
C ALA A 10 -4.97 -4.74 -21.94
N ALA A 11 -6.12 -4.09 -21.76
CA ALA A 11 -6.68 -3.82 -20.44
C ALA A 11 -7.07 -5.12 -19.71
N GLU A 12 -7.70 -6.08 -20.41
CA GLU A 12 -8.09 -7.39 -19.85
C GLU A 12 -6.88 -8.19 -19.33
N SER A 13 -5.78 -8.19 -20.11
CA SER A 13 -4.52 -8.84 -19.71
C SER A 13 -3.89 -8.16 -18.49
N ALA A 14 -3.91 -6.83 -18.43
CA ALA A 14 -3.38 -6.08 -17.29
C ALA A 14 -4.22 -6.29 -16.02
N ILE A 15 -5.55 -6.35 -16.15
CA ILE A 15 -6.47 -6.63 -15.04
C ILE A 15 -6.24 -8.04 -14.50
N THR A 16 -6.03 -9.03 -15.37
CA THR A 16 -5.73 -10.40 -14.95
C THR A 16 -4.43 -10.46 -14.13
N GLU A 17 -3.40 -9.72 -14.54
CA GLU A 17 -2.14 -9.64 -13.78
C GLU A 17 -2.33 -8.93 -12.43
N ILE A 18 -3.15 -7.88 -12.39
CA ILE A 18 -3.53 -7.18 -11.16
C ILE A 18 -4.28 -8.11 -10.20
N HIS A 19 -5.28 -8.85 -10.69
CA HIS A 19 -6.03 -9.82 -9.88
C HIS A 19 -5.12 -10.88 -9.27
N LYS A 20 -4.14 -11.36 -10.06
CA LYS A 20 -3.13 -12.30 -9.56
C LYS A 20 -2.31 -11.69 -8.43
N LYS A 21 -1.79 -10.47 -8.60
CA LYS A 21 -1.03 -9.77 -7.55
C LYS A 21 -1.84 -9.55 -6.27
N ILE A 22 -3.10 -9.14 -6.41
CA ILE A 22 -4.02 -8.95 -5.26
C ILE A 22 -4.23 -10.29 -4.54
N THR A 23 -4.50 -11.37 -5.28
CA THR A 23 -4.73 -12.70 -4.70
C THR A 23 -3.49 -13.22 -3.99
N GLU A 24 -2.32 -13.14 -4.62
CA GLU A 24 -1.05 -13.55 -4.02
C GLU A 24 -0.75 -12.75 -2.75
N ALA A 25 -0.98 -11.43 -2.74
CA ALA A 25 -0.80 -10.60 -1.56
C ALA A 25 -1.80 -10.97 -0.45
N PHE A 26 -3.03 -11.33 -0.79
CA PHE A 26 -4.07 -11.71 0.17
C PHE A 26 -3.80 -13.08 0.81
N GLU A 27 -3.35 -14.06 0.01
CA GLU A 27 -3.00 -15.41 0.48
C GLU A 27 -1.85 -15.42 1.51
N VAL A 28 -0.99 -14.40 1.51
CA VAL A 28 0.08 -14.27 2.53
C VAL A 28 -0.50 -14.02 3.93
N PHE A 29 -1.66 -13.37 4.02
CA PHE A 29 -2.32 -13.02 5.29
C PHE A 29 -3.50 -13.95 5.62
N ASP A 30 -4.03 -14.71 4.66
CA ASP A 30 -5.06 -15.73 4.90
C ASP A 30 -4.47 -16.97 5.59
N HIS A 31 -4.42 -16.95 6.92
CA HIS A 31 -3.89 -18.04 7.73
C HIS A 31 -4.73 -19.33 7.67
N GLU A 32 -6.03 -19.22 7.39
CA GLU A 32 -6.96 -20.34 7.41
C GLU A 32 -7.25 -20.91 6.01
N CYS A 33 -6.66 -20.32 4.96
CA CYS A 33 -6.93 -20.62 3.55
C CYS A 33 -8.43 -20.59 3.21
N ASN A 34 -9.19 -19.74 3.91
CA ASN A 34 -10.64 -19.64 3.79
C ASN A 34 -11.08 -18.45 2.92
N LYS A 35 -10.11 -17.75 2.31
CA LYS A 35 -10.26 -16.52 1.51
C LYS A 35 -10.82 -15.35 2.30
N THR A 36 -10.52 -15.30 3.60
CA THR A 36 -10.86 -14.19 4.49
C THR A 36 -9.62 -13.73 5.25
N VAL A 37 -9.55 -12.43 5.53
CA VAL A 37 -8.49 -11.83 6.35
C VAL A 37 -9.13 -10.91 7.38
N ASP A 38 -8.42 -10.65 8.47
CA ASP A 38 -8.90 -9.71 9.48
C ASP A 38 -8.91 -8.28 8.93
N VAL A 39 -9.92 -7.49 9.29
CA VAL A 39 -10.02 -6.07 8.89
C VAL A 39 -8.75 -5.28 9.23
N ARG A 40 -8.07 -5.65 10.33
CA ARG A 40 -6.82 -5.02 10.78
C ARG A 40 -5.65 -5.25 9.81
N GLU A 41 -5.68 -6.32 9.02
CA GLU A 41 -4.61 -6.71 8.11
C GLU A 41 -4.74 -6.06 6.72
N ILE A 42 -5.93 -5.55 6.39
CA ILE A 42 -6.21 -4.91 5.10
C ILE A 42 -5.27 -3.75 4.84
N GLY A 43 -4.98 -2.91 5.85
CA GLY A 43 -4.03 -1.82 5.70
C GLY A 43 -2.63 -2.30 5.27
N THR A 44 -2.19 -3.43 5.83
CA THR A 44 -0.88 -4.03 5.51
C THR A 44 -0.87 -4.66 4.11
N ILE A 45 -1.96 -5.30 3.70
CA ILE A 45 -2.12 -5.86 2.35
C ILE A 45 -2.06 -4.75 1.30
N ILE A 46 -2.79 -3.65 1.50
CA ILE A 46 -2.82 -2.52 0.57
C ILE A 46 -1.44 -1.88 0.42
N ARG A 47 -0.70 -1.73 1.53
CA ARG A 47 0.69 -1.24 1.51
C ARG A 47 1.65 -2.20 0.82
N SER A 48 1.45 -3.51 0.99
CA SER A 48 2.21 -4.55 0.28
C SER A 48 1.99 -4.52 -1.25
N LEU A 49 0.83 -4.05 -1.70
CA LEU A 49 0.53 -3.83 -3.13
C LEU A 49 1.12 -2.52 -3.69
N GLY A 50 1.90 -1.78 -2.89
CA GLY A 50 2.56 -0.54 -3.29
C GLY A 50 1.67 0.70 -3.19
N CYS A 51 0.52 0.61 -2.50
CA CYS A 51 -0.38 1.73 -2.27
C CYS A 51 -0.19 2.30 -0.87
N CYS A 52 -0.13 3.62 -0.73
CA CYS A 52 -0.02 4.29 0.57
C CYS A 52 -1.26 5.14 0.85
N PRO A 53 -2.42 4.51 1.17
CA PRO A 53 -3.62 5.25 1.57
C PRO A 53 -3.36 6.03 2.86
N SER A 54 -4.06 7.16 3.01
CA SER A 54 -4.21 7.79 4.32
C SER A 54 -5.09 6.92 5.22
N GLU A 55 -5.06 7.14 6.53
CA GLU A 55 -5.92 6.41 7.46
C GLU A 55 -7.42 6.65 7.18
N GLY A 56 -7.78 7.84 6.69
CA GLY A 56 -9.15 8.14 6.27
C GLY A 56 -9.55 7.35 5.03
N ASP A 57 -8.71 7.33 3.99
CA ASP A 57 -8.97 6.55 2.78
C ASP A 57 -9.06 5.06 3.09
N LEU A 58 -8.18 4.55 3.97
CA LEU A 58 -8.20 3.15 4.40
C LEU A 58 -9.52 2.80 5.10
N HIS A 59 -10.00 3.68 5.98
CA HIS A 59 -11.28 3.50 6.67
C HIS A 59 -12.45 3.48 5.68
N ASP A 60 -12.45 4.38 4.69
CA ASP A 60 -13.48 4.41 3.65
C ASP A 60 -13.45 3.15 2.78
N MET A 61 -12.25 2.66 2.44
CA MET A 61 -12.08 1.42 1.67
C MET A 61 -12.55 0.20 2.44
N ILE A 62 -12.29 0.14 3.76
CA ILE A 62 -12.77 -0.92 4.64
C ILE A 62 -14.30 -0.88 4.72
N ALA A 63 -14.88 0.30 4.94
CA ALA A 63 -16.34 0.47 5.01
C ALA A 63 -17.05 0.10 3.69
N GLU A 64 -16.39 0.23 2.53
CA GLU A 64 -16.93 -0.19 1.24
C GLU A 64 -16.99 -1.73 1.09
N VAL A 65 -16.03 -2.46 1.68
CA VAL A 65 -15.89 -3.92 1.52
C VAL A 65 -16.45 -4.72 2.71
N GLU A 66 -16.67 -4.08 3.85
CA GLU A 66 -17.29 -4.68 5.02
C GLU A 66 -18.76 -5.06 4.73
N GLU A 67 -19.22 -6.14 5.35
CA GLU A 67 -20.60 -6.60 5.22
C GLU A 67 -21.55 -5.83 6.15
N GLU A 68 -22.86 -5.86 5.87
CA GLU A 68 -23.86 -5.21 6.75
C GLU A 68 -23.79 -5.71 8.20
N GLU A 69 -23.31 -6.94 8.39
CA GLU A 69 -22.91 -7.47 9.69
C GLU A 69 -21.38 -7.39 9.82
N PRO A 70 -20.85 -6.58 10.76
CA PRO A 70 -19.41 -6.47 10.96
C PRO A 70 -18.90 -7.77 11.58
N THR A 71 -18.45 -8.68 10.72
CA THR A 71 -17.86 -9.97 11.14
C THR A 71 -16.43 -9.79 11.66
N GLY A 72 -15.80 -8.64 11.40
CA GLY A 72 -14.39 -8.41 11.66
C GLY A 72 -13.46 -9.04 10.60
N PHE A 73 -14.02 -9.66 9.57
CA PHE A 73 -13.29 -10.29 8.48
C PHE A 73 -13.74 -9.76 7.13
N ILE A 74 -12.80 -9.65 6.20
CA ILE A 74 -13.07 -9.23 4.82
C ILE A 74 -12.79 -10.40 3.88
N ARG A 75 -13.75 -10.68 2.99
CA ARG A 75 -13.65 -11.74 1.98
C ARG A 75 -12.92 -11.23 0.74
N LEU A 76 -12.07 -12.07 0.15
CA LEU A 76 -11.34 -11.75 -1.09
C LEU A 76 -12.27 -11.30 -2.22
N GLU A 77 -13.46 -11.90 -2.33
CA GLU A 77 -14.46 -11.57 -3.36
C GLU A 77 -14.91 -10.11 -3.32
N LYS A 78 -14.89 -9.47 -2.15
CA LYS A 78 -15.21 -8.04 -1.96
C LYS A 78 -13.98 -7.16 -2.13
N PHE A 79 -12.84 -7.60 -1.61
CA PHE A 79 -11.59 -6.85 -1.67
C PHE A 79 -11.05 -6.72 -3.09
N LEU A 80 -11.12 -7.79 -3.88
CA LEU A 80 -10.56 -7.86 -5.24
C LEU A 80 -11.12 -6.78 -6.18
N PRO A 81 -12.45 -6.63 -6.39
CA PRO A 81 -12.97 -5.60 -7.29
C PRO A 81 -12.66 -4.18 -6.82
N MET A 82 -12.69 -3.94 -5.51
CA MET A 82 -12.34 -2.63 -4.94
C MET A 82 -10.86 -2.30 -5.23
N MET A 83 -9.96 -3.25 -4.98
CA MET A 83 -8.52 -3.04 -5.17
C MET A 83 -8.12 -2.96 -6.65
N THR A 84 -8.77 -3.74 -7.52
CA THR A 84 -8.59 -3.63 -8.97
C THR A 84 -8.88 -2.21 -9.44
N ARG A 85 -10.01 -1.62 -9.00
CA ARG A 85 -10.36 -0.23 -9.34
C ARG A 85 -9.28 0.75 -8.87
N VAL A 86 -8.80 0.61 -7.64
CA VAL A 86 -7.77 1.48 -7.05
C VAL A 86 -6.46 1.44 -7.83
N LEU A 87 -6.01 0.24 -8.20
CA LEU A 87 -4.78 0.02 -8.95
C LEU A 87 -4.90 0.47 -10.41
N THR A 88 -6.05 0.25 -11.06
CA THR A 88 -6.31 0.71 -12.43
C THR A 88 -6.45 2.24 -12.50
N GLU A 89 -7.11 2.87 -11.53
CA GLU A 89 -7.23 4.33 -11.45
C GLU A 89 -5.90 5.02 -11.10
N ARG A 90 -4.85 4.27 -10.75
CA ARG A 90 -3.54 4.79 -10.29
C ARG A 90 -3.71 5.90 -9.26
N ARG A 91 -4.59 5.70 -8.27
CA ARG A 91 -4.88 6.71 -7.24
C ARG A 91 -3.63 7.11 -6.45
N TYR A 92 -2.72 6.17 -6.25
CA TYR A 92 -1.43 6.38 -5.60
C TYR A 92 -0.35 6.49 -6.66
N ARG A 93 -0.24 7.66 -7.30
CA ARG A 93 0.86 7.93 -8.23
C ARG A 93 2.18 8.07 -7.46
N PRO A 94 3.31 7.65 -8.03
CA PRO A 94 4.61 7.94 -7.46
C PRO A 94 4.76 9.44 -7.20
N ILE A 95 5.34 9.78 -6.05
CA ILE A 95 5.67 11.17 -5.73
C ILE A 95 6.68 11.64 -6.78
N PRO A 96 6.43 12.77 -7.47
CA PRO A 96 7.37 13.34 -8.43
C PRO A 96 8.76 13.54 -7.83
N GLU A 97 9.81 13.24 -8.61
CA GLU A 97 11.21 13.31 -8.17
C GLU A 97 11.59 14.70 -7.65
N ASP A 98 11.04 15.77 -8.22
CA ASP A 98 11.31 17.16 -7.81
C ASP A 98 10.76 17.47 -6.41
N ILE A 99 9.65 16.85 -6.02
CA ILE A 99 9.07 16.99 -4.68
C ILE A 99 9.90 16.20 -3.68
N LEU A 100 10.28 14.97 -4.04
CA LEU A 100 11.11 14.13 -3.19
C LEU A 100 12.49 14.75 -2.95
N LEU A 101 13.11 15.31 -3.99
CA LEU A 101 14.40 15.99 -3.88
C LEU A 101 14.31 17.22 -2.96
N ARG A 102 13.27 18.04 -3.11
CA ARG A 102 13.07 19.20 -2.21
C ARG A 102 12.83 18.78 -0.77
N ALA A 103 12.07 17.72 -0.53
CA ALA A 103 11.89 17.17 0.81
C ALA A 103 13.23 16.69 1.40
N PHE A 104 14.07 16.05 0.59
CA PHE A 104 15.40 15.61 0.99
C PHE A 104 16.34 16.78 1.31
N GLU A 105 16.33 17.85 0.50
CA GLU A 105 17.12 19.07 0.75
C GLU A 105 16.76 19.76 2.07
N VAL A 106 15.50 19.67 2.52
CA VAL A 106 15.08 20.21 3.84
C VAL A 106 15.68 19.39 4.98
N LEU A 107 15.79 18.07 4.82
CA LEU A 107 16.38 17.16 5.82
C LEU A 107 17.91 17.24 5.83
N ASP A 108 18.53 17.38 4.66
CA ASP A 108 19.97 17.52 4.46
C ASP A 108 20.42 18.99 4.59
N GLN A 109 20.33 19.54 5.80
CA GLN A 109 20.76 20.90 6.11
C GLN A 109 22.24 21.15 5.82
N ASN A 110 23.06 20.09 5.86
CA ASN A 110 24.50 20.14 5.64
C ASN A 110 24.88 20.03 4.16
N LYS A 111 23.91 19.78 3.27
CA LYS A 111 24.12 19.54 1.83
C LYS A 111 25.17 18.47 1.55
N CYS A 112 25.23 17.44 2.40
CA CYS A 112 26.17 16.34 2.20
C CYS A 112 25.72 15.37 1.10
N GLY A 113 24.50 15.51 0.58
CA GLY A 113 23.91 14.71 -0.50
C GLY A 113 23.50 13.30 -0.05
N HIS A 114 23.56 13.01 1.25
CA HIS A 114 23.18 11.72 1.82
C HIS A 114 22.64 11.91 3.24
N LEU A 115 21.63 11.13 3.62
CA LEU A 115 21.08 11.16 4.97
C LEU A 115 21.51 9.87 5.67
N THR A 116 22.20 9.98 6.80
CA THR A 116 22.56 8.81 7.58
C THR A 116 21.32 8.23 8.26
N LYS A 117 21.37 6.93 8.58
CA LYS A 117 20.28 6.25 9.30
C LYS A 117 19.93 6.98 10.60
N ASP A 118 20.94 7.44 11.33
CA ASP A 118 20.76 8.09 12.63
C ASP A 118 20.09 9.47 12.47
N GLU A 119 20.46 10.23 11.44
CA GLU A 119 19.79 11.49 11.11
C GLU A 119 18.33 11.26 10.68
N LEU A 120 18.07 10.25 9.85
CA LEU A 120 16.70 9.91 9.44
C LEU A 120 15.83 9.51 10.64
N VAL A 121 16.35 8.66 11.53
CA VAL A 121 15.65 8.26 12.76
C VAL A 121 15.41 9.46 13.66
N LYS A 122 16.40 10.34 13.80
CA LYS A 122 16.28 11.59 14.56
C LYS A 122 15.14 12.45 14.01
N TYR A 123 15.12 12.73 12.70
CA TYR A 123 14.06 13.53 12.09
C TYR A 123 12.68 12.87 12.18
N MET A 124 12.60 11.54 12.03
CA MET A 124 11.34 10.81 12.16
C MET A 124 10.81 10.77 13.60
N THR A 125 11.68 10.88 14.61
CA THR A 125 11.31 10.74 16.03
C THR A 125 11.17 12.08 16.74
N GLU A 126 12.02 13.07 16.43
CA GLU A 126 12.10 14.35 17.13
C GLU A 126 11.33 15.47 16.40
N GLU A 127 11.40 15.50 15.07
CA GLU A 127 10.83 16.57 14.22
C GLU A 127 9.57 16.11 13.46
N GLY A 128 9.06 14.92 13.78
CA GLY A 128 8.03 14.21 13.01
C GLY A 128 6.64 14.86 13.03
N ILE A 129 6.44 15.90 12.23
CA ILE A 129 5.12 16.34 11.76
C ILE A 129 4.68 15.42 10.59
N PHE A 130 4.55 14.11 10.78
CA PHE A 130 3.69 13.26 9.90
C PHE A 130 3.43 11.82 10.36
N THR A 131 3.88 11.35 11.52
CA THR A 131 3.58 9.98 11.97
C THR A 131 3.16 9.93 13.42
N ARG A 132 2.23 10.83 13.79
CA ARG A 132 1.25 10.47 14.83
C ARG A 132 0.12 9.63 14.23
N CYS A 133 0.47 8.73 13.31
CA CYS A 133 -0.37 7.58 13.00
C CYS A 133 -0.23 6.63 14.19
N PHE A 134 -1.36 6.29 14.81
CA PHE A 134 -1.42 5.40 15.97
C PHE A 134 -0.91 3.98 15.69
N CYS A 135 -0.51 3.66 14.45
CA CYS A 135 0.09 2.38 14.08
C CYS A 135 1.48 2.10 14.69
N CYS A 136 2.19 3.10 15.25
CA CYS A 136 3.47 2.86 15.92
C CYS A 136 3.36 2.57 17.43
N SER A 137 2.17 2.23 17.94
CA SER A 137 1.99 1.86 19.36
C SER A 137 2.50 0.46 19.70
N GLU A 138 2.85 -0.38 18.71
CA GLU A 138 3.41 -1.70 18.95
C GLU A 138 4.79 -1.82 18.29
N VAL A 139 5.79 -1.32 19.02
CA VAL A 139 7.14 -1.90 18.97
C VAL A 139 7.04 -3.29 19.62
N GLN A 140 6.44 -4.25 18.91
CA GLN A 140 6.38 -5.65 19.33
C GLN A 140 6.91 -6.53 18.19
N THR A 141 8.21 -6.79 18.29
CA THR A 141 8.99 -7.87 17.68
C THR A 141 9.52 -7.73 16.22
N PRO A 142 10.74 -8.26 15.97
CA PRO A 142 11.41 -8.24 14.69
C PRO A 142 10.99 -9.47 13.88
N GLN A 143 9.86 -9.39 13.18
CA GLN A 143 9.64 -10.29 12.05
C GLN A 143 10.14 -9.55 10.81
N LEU A 144 11.41 -9.84 10.47
CA LEU A 144 11.89 -9.78 9.11
C LEU A 144 10.93 -10.62 8.24
N TYR A 145 9.86 -10.02 7.76
CA TYR A 145 9.26 -10.48 6.52
C TYR A 145 9.91 -9.68 5.39
N VAL A 146 10.93 -10.32 4.87
CA VAL A 146 11.53 -10.08 3.57
C VAL A 146 10.40 -10.05 2.55
N VAL A 147 9.84 -8.87 2.25
CA VAL A 147 9.31 -8.60 0.91
C VAL A 147 10.52 -8.47 0.02
N SER A 148 10.90 -9.63 -0.48
CA SER A 148 11.97 -9.90 -1.43
C SER A 148 12.00 -8.84 -2.51
N SER A 149 13.13 -8.12 -2.56
CA SER A 149 13.85 -7.72 -3.77
C SER A 149 12.99 -7.63 -5.04
N HIS A 150 12.40 -6.47 -5.31
CA HIS A 150 12.62 -5.69 -6.54
C HIS A 150 11.73 -4.44 -6.53
N LEU A 151 12.36 -3.30 -6.84
CA LEU A 151 11.76 -2.03 -7.24
C LEU A 151 10.99 -1.26 -6.16
N CYS A 152 11.75 -0.58 -5.31
CA CYS A 152 11.48 0.83 -5.05
C CYS A 152 12.73 1.63 -5.46
N LEU A 153 12.87 1.86 -6.75
CA LEU A 153 13.68 2.90 -7.40
C LEU A 153 12.88 3.37 -8.61
#